data_AF-A0A383WAD4-F1
#
_entry.id   AF-A0A383WAD4-F1
#
_cell.length_a   1.000
_cell.length_b   1.000
_cell.length_c   1.000
_cell.angle_alpha   90.00
_cell.angle_beta   90.00
_cell.angle_gamma   90.00
#
_symmetry.space_group_name_H-M   'P 1'
#
loop_
_entity.id
_entity.type
_entity.pdbx_description
1 polymer ?
#
loop_
_entity_poly.entity_id
_entity_poly.type
_entity_poly.pdbx_seq_one_letter_code
_entity_poly.pdbx_strand_id
1 'polypeptide(L)'
;MQLQQLTALSLKLDFYGWREYDLLKSSGFNMRKPLRRLRRLPALQELRLAMEWTSAVETASAWAQLPQLCDLEVRDSGSQGFAGRAPRQRLAAVVAQIGATTALTKLVLDVPGQGSFGLDEQQAAADVCAGIIGLTRLKHLELGLHPSARHDGRAPAVVAGDVCMLTALTGLTHLALPHGHGSVGDDRAAKLACCLKQLCHLNLDACCIGSMVCLGPIADLQQLTALHLDSNPGVTQQGLMLLTRLSRLQRLDVCRNAEVTDAAVKHFWSALHGGGGV
;
A
#
# COMPACT_ATOMS: atom_id res chain seq x y z
N MET A 1 -23.82 2.24 23.62
CA MET A 1 -24.13 1.11 22.71
C MET A 1 -23.84 -0.22 23.39
N GLN A 2 -24.87 -1.01 23.73
CA GLN A 2 -24.70 -2.39 24.21
C GLN A 2 -24.38 -3.29 23.01
N LEU A 3 -23.17 -3.86 23.01
CA LEU A 3 -22.61 -4.77 21.99
C LEU A 3 -23.33 -6.14 21.87
N GLN A 4 -24.49 -6.34 22.49
CA GLN A 4 -25.15 -7.65 22.60
C GLN A 4 -26.06 -8.03 21.43
N GLN A 5 -26.24 -7.18 20.41
CA GLN A 5 -27.14 -7.44 19.27
C GLN A 5 -26.48 -7.29 17.89
N LEU A 6 -25.15 -7.42 17.77
CA LEU A 6 -24.53 -7.50 16.44
C LEU A 6 -24.57 -8.95 15.95
N THR A 7 -25.63 -9.27 15.19
CA THR A 7 -25.76 -10.48 14.34
C THR A 7 -25.00 -10.35 13.01
N ALA A 8 -24.11 -9.36 12.89
CA ALA A 8 -23.41 -9.07 11.65
C ALA A 8 -22.27 -10.07 11.43
N LEU A 9 -22.30 -10.78 10.30
CA LEU A 9 -21.20 -11.64 9.83
C LEU A 9 -19.95 -10.82 9.47
N SER A 10 -20.15 -9.55 9.08
CA SER A 10 -19.09 -8.61 8.71
C SER A 10 -19.27 -7.28 9.45
N LEU A 11 -18.20 -6.77 10.05
CA LEU A 11 -18.17 -5.48 10.75
C LEU A 11 -17.04 -4.61 10.21
N LYS A 12 -17.38 -3.40 9.75
CA LYS A 12 -16.41 -2.35 9.39
C LYS A 12 -16.42 -1.26 10.46
N LEU A 13 -15.25 -0.96 11.02
CA LEU A 13 -15.04 0.13 11.96
C LEU A 13 -14.08 1.14 11.33
N ASP A 14 -14.56 2.37 11.17
CA ASP A 14 -13.80 3.49 10.63
C ASP A 14 -13.62 4.55 11.74
N PHE A 15 -12.36 4.88 11.99
CA PHE A 15 -11.95 5.82 13.03
C PHE A 15 -11.45 7.16 12.47
N TYR A 16 -11.53 7.39 11.14
CA TYR A 16 -11.21 8.69 10.55
C TYR A 16 -12.34 9.70 10.84
N GLY A 17 -12.04 10.83 11.47
CA GLY A 17 -12.93 12.01 11.50
C GLY A 17 -14.00 12.08 12.61
N TRP A 18 -13.93 11.28 13.67
CA TRP A 18 -14.83 11.44 14.81
C TRP A 18 -14.47 12.70 15.61
N ARG A 19 -15.20 13.82 15.47
CA ARG A 19 -15.09 14.97 16.40
C ARG A 19 -15.41 14.58 17.86
N GLU A 20 -16.21 13.54 18.06
CA GLU A 20 -16.43 12.91 19.37
C GLU A 20 -15.24 12.04 19.83
N TYR A 21 -14.32 11.63 18.96
CA TYR A 21 -13.15 10.85 19.33
C TYR A 21 -12.12 11.68 20.07
N ASP A 22 -11.93 12.96 19.75
CA ASP A 22 -11.10 13.86 20.57
C ASP A 22 -11.70 14.07 21.98
N LEU A 23 -13.03 14.11 22.08
CA LEU A 23 -13.78 14.15 23.35
C LEU A 23 -13.73 12.80 24.10
N LEU A 24 -13.73 11.67 23.38
CA LEU A 24 -13.63 10.33 23.97
C LEU A 24 -12.18 9.98 24.39
N LYS A 25 -11.18 10.45 23.63
CA LYS A 25 -9.75 10.31 23.96
C LYS A 25 -9.40 11.13 25.20
N SER A 26 -9.95 12.34 25.32
CA SER A 26 -9.89 13.13 26.57
C SER A 26 -10.67 12.50 27.73
N SER A 27 -11.68 11.66 27.46
CA SER A 27 -12.39 10.86 28.49
C SER A 27 -11.71 9.54 28.89
N GLY A 28 -10.54 9.21 28.33
CA GLY A 28 -9.81 7.97 28.64
C GLY A 28 -10.38 6.71 27.98
N PHE A 29 -11.14 6.84 26.89
CA PHE A 29 -11.70 5.71 26.16
C PHE A 29 -10.60 4.86 25.52
N ASN A 30 -10.39 3.66 26.05
CA ASN A 30 -9.37 2.72 25.58
C ASN A 30 -9.96 1.71 24.57
N MET A 31 -9.55 1.83 23.30
CA MET A 31 -10.02 0.98 22.18
C MET A 31 -9.66 -0.50 22.31
N ARG A 32 -8.73 -0.89 23.20
CA ARG A 32 -8.41 -2.31 23.47
C ARG A 32 -9.59 -3.06 24.06
N LYS A 33 -10.39 -2.42 24.93
CA LYS A 33 -11.52 -3.07 25.60
C LYS A 33 -12.62 -3.47 24.60
N PRO A 34 -13.07 -2.59 23.69
CA PRO A 34 -13.98 -2.97 22.59
C PRO A 34 -13.43 -4.09 21.71
N LEU A 35 -12.18 -4.01 21.23
CA LEU A 35 -11.60 -5.01 20.35
C LEU A 35 -11.56 -6.41 21.00
N ARG A 36 -11.21 -6.50 22.29
CA ARG A 36 -11.25 -7.77 23.03
C ARG A 36 -12.66 -8.37 23.15
N ARG A 37 -13.70 -7.53 23.14
CA ARG A 37 -15.10 -8.00 23.15
C ARG A 37 -15.51 -8.56 21.79
N LEU A 38 -15.00 -8.00 20.68
CA LEU A 38 -15.26 -8.51 19.33
C LEU A 38 -14.75 -9.94 19.15
N ARG A 39 -13.64 -10.32 19.81
CA ARG A 39 -13.16 -11.72 19.84
C ARG A 39 -14.21 -12.71 20.37
N ARG A 40 -15.13 -12.26 21.22
CA ARG A 40 -16.13 -13.11 21.86
C ARG A 40 -17.43 -13.24 21.05
N LEU A 41 -17.50 -12.65 19.86
CA LEU A 41 -18.68 -12.72 19.01
C LEU A 41 -18.55 -13.93 18.06
N PRO A 42 -19.22 -15.06 18.32
CA PRO A 42 -19.07 -16.28 17.52
C PRO A 42 -19.62 -16.14 16.10
N ALA A 43 -20.50 -15.16 15.85
CA ALA A 43 -21.08 -14.89 14.54
C ALA A 43 -20.19 -14.00 13.66
N LEU A 44 -19.17 -13.34 14.21
CA LEU A 44 -18.36 -12.39 13.46
C LEU A 44 -17.29 -13.12 12.63
N GLN A 45 -17.49 -13.17 11.31
CA GLN A 45 -16.60 -13.85 10.37
C GLN A 45 -15.56 -12.89 9.76
N GLU A 46 -15.96 -11.66 9.50
CA GLU A 46 -15.12 -10.62 8.92
C GLU A 46 -15.07 -9.38 9.80
N LEU A 47 -13.86 -8.91 10.07
CA LEU A 47 -13.62 -7.65 10.73
C LEU A 47 -12.71 -6.80 9.85
N ARG A 48 -13.16 -5.57 9.61
CA ARG A 48 -12.44 -4.55 8.86
C ARG A 48 -12.19 -3.36 9.76
N LEU A 49 -10.93 -2.97 9.93
CA LEU A 49 -10.53 -1.86 10.77
C LEU A 49 -9.81 -0.81 9.93
N ALA A 50 -10.24 0.45 10.04
CA ALA A 50 -9.61 1.58 9.37
C ALA A 50 -9.32 2.67 10.40
N MET A 51 -8.05 3.04 10.59
CA MET A 51 -7.64 3.92 11.68
C MET A 51 -6.41 4.78 11.38
N GLU A 52 -6.20 5.80 12.21
CA GLU A 52 -4.98 6.60 12.18
C GLU A 52 -3.83 5.92 12.92
N TRP A 53 -2.61 6.34 12.63
CA TRP A 53 -1.39 5.78 13.22
C TRP A 53 -1.40 5.78 14.76
N THR A 54 -1.95 6.83 15.39
CA THR A 54 -1.98 6.91 16.86
C THR A 54 -2.87 5.82 17.48
N SER A 55 -4.04 5.57 16.89
CA SER A 55 -4.96 4.51 17.30
C SER A 55 -4.39 3.12 16.99
N ALA A 56 -3.62 2.99 15.91
CA ALA A 56 -2.93 1.76 15.55
C ALA A 56 -1.92 1.33 16.62
N VAL A 57 -1.08 2.25 17.10
CA VAL A 57 -0.12 1.96 18.19
C VAL A 57 -0.84 1.49 19.47
N GLU A 58 -1.98 2.09 19.79
CA GLU A 58 -2.74 1.72 20.98
C GLU A 58 -3.37 0.33 20.85
N THR A 59 -3.85 -0.03 19.66
CA THR A 59 -4.64 -1.25 19.43
C THR A 59 -3.86 -2.43 18.88
N ALA A 60 -2.63 -2.23 18.39
CA ALA A 60 -1.82 -3.24 17.72
C ALA A 60 -1.76 -4.58 18.45
N SER A 61 -1.56 -4.58 19.77
CA SER A 61 -1.44 -5.81 20.58
C SER A 61 -2.71 -6.67 20.64
N ALA A 62 -3.84 -6.14 20.18
CA ALA A 62 -5.10 -6.89 20.08
C ALA A 62 -5.29 -7.58 18.71
N TRP A 63 -4.64 -7.12 17.64
CA TRP A 63 -4.90 -7.58 16.27
C TRP A 63 -4.58 -9.06 16.08
N ALA A 64 -3.43 -9.52 16.59
CA ALA A 64 -3.02 -10.93 16.54
C ALA A 64 -4.00 -11.88 17.24
N GLN A 65 -4.89 -11.37 18.10
CA GLN A 65 -5.89 -12.14 18.84
C GLN A 65 -7.27 -12.14 18.14
N LEU A 66 -7.39 -11.51 16.97
CA LEU A 66 -8.64 -11.36 16.21
C LEU A 66 -8.55 -12.20 14.93
N PRO A 67 -8.89 -13.50 14.97
CA PRO A 67 -8.85 -14.36 13.78
C PRO A 67 -9.80 -13.91 12.67
N GLN A 68 -10.83 -13.13 13.00
CA GLN A 68 -11.74 -12.53 12.02
C GLN A 68 -11.19 -11.28 11.32
N LEU A 69 -10.05 -10.72 11.75
CA LEU A 69 -9.48 -9.49 11.18
C LEU A 69 -8.89 -9.79 9.79
N CYS A 70 -9.66 -9.41 8.76
CA CYS A 70 -9.33 -9.70 7.36
C CYS A 70 -8.93 -8.45 6.56
N ASP A 71 -9.27 -7.26 7.03
CA ASP A 71 -8.96 -5.97 6.40
C ASP A 71 -8.44 -4.99 7.47
N LEU A 72 -7.25 -4.48 7.26
CA LEU A 72 -6.62 -3.50 8.14
C LEU A 72 -6.09 -2.32 7.31
N GLU A 73 -6.63 -1.15 7.57
CA GLU A 73 -6.15 0.11 7.03
C GLU A 73 -5.61 0.98 8.18
N VAL A 74 -4.34 1.34 8.06
CA VAL A 74 -3.68 2.30 8.94
C VAL A 74 -3.14 3.40 8.04
N ARG A 75 -3.69 4.61 8.14
CA ARG A 75 -3.31 5.76 7.30
C ARG A 75 -2.75 6.87 8.17
N ASP A 76 -1.87 7.68 7.60
CA ASP A 76 -1.43 8.93 8.21
C ASP A 76 -2.49 10.00 7.93
N SER A 77 -2.95 10.70 8.97
CA SER A 77 -3.99 11.74 8.82
C SER A 77 -3.44 13.07 8.32
N GLY A 78 -2.13 13.16 8.06
CA GLY A 78 -1.50 14.33 7.44
C GLY A 78 -1.66 15.60 8.28
N SER A 79 -2.01 15.48 9.57
CA SER A 79 -2.17 16.63 10.43
C SER A 79 -0.79 17.27 10.61
N GLN A 80 -0.52 18.33 9.84
CA GLN A 80 0.71 19.13 9.90
C GLN A 80 0.95 19.82 11.26
N GLY A 81 0.17 19.48 12.30
CA GLY A 81 0.20 20.11 13.61
C GLY A 81 0.70 19.25 14.77
N PHE A 82 0.95 17.94 14.60
CA PHE A 82 1.43 17.12 15.72
C PHE A 82 2.90 16.74 15.57
N ALA A 83 3.72 17.38 16.40
CA ALA A 83 5.04 16.97 16.82
C ALA A 83 5.01 15.60 17.55
N GLY A 84 4.60 14.56 16.82
CA GLY A 84 4.39 13.20 17.33
C GLY A 84 5.00 12.18 16.38
N ARG A 85 6.25 12.40 15.95
CA ARG A 85 7.06 11.41 15.23
C ARG A 85 6.89 10.05 15.91
N ALA A 86 6.44 9.03 15.18
CA ALA A 86 6.31 7.70 15.76
C ALA A 86 7.71 7.08 15.94
N PRO A 87 8.23 6.91 17.17
CA PRO A 87 9.54 6.27 17.36
C PRO A 87 9.56 4.89 16.68
N ARG A 88 10.68 4.55 16.04
CA ARG A 88 10.90 3.29 15.31
C ARG A 88 10.46 2.04 16.08
N GLN A 89 10.61 2.05 17.40
CA GLN A 89 10.13 0.97 18.28
C GLN A 89 8.61 0.75 18.20
N ARG A 90 7.82 1.82 18.09
CA ARG A 90 6.36 1.72 17.91
C ARG A 90 6.00 1.19 16.53
N LEU A 91 6.71 1.62 15.48
CA LEU A 91 6.55 1.06 14.15
C LEU A 91 6.85 -0.45 14.14
N ALA A 92 8.00 -0.85 14.68
CA ALA A 92 8.36 -2.27 14.79
C ALA A 92 7.32 -3.07 15.59
N ALA A 93 6.80 -2.52 16.68
CA ALA A 93 5.74 -3.17 17.46
C ALA A 93 4.44 -3.33 16.66
N VAL A 94 4.01 -2.30 15.92
CA VAL A 94 2.82 -2.35 15.05
C VAL A 94 3.02 -3.39 13.95
N VAL A 95 4.14 -3.34 13.23
CA VAL A 95 4.50 -4.28 12.16
C VAL A 95 4.54 -5.72 12.67
N ALA A 96 5.14 -5.97 13.85
CA ALA A 96 5.18 -7.30 14.43
C ALA A 96 3.77 -7.84 14.73
N GLN A 97 2.84 -7.00 15.16
CA GLN A 97 1.44 -7.40 15.36
C GLN A 97 0.69 -7.62 14.04
N ILE A 98 0.98 -6.83 13.01
CA ILE A 98 0.46 -7.05 11.65
C ILE A 98 0.93 -8.42 11.13
N GLY A 99 2.23 -8.70 11.21
CA GLY A 99 2.81 -9.99 10.80
C GLY A 99 2.24 -11.19 11.55
N ALA A 100 1.83 -11.00 12.81
CA ALA A 100 1.15 -12.03 13.59
C ALA A 100 -0.35 -12.21 13.22
N THR A 101 -0.93 -11.28 12.45
CA THR A 101 -2.34 -11.31 12.05
C THR A 101 -2.50 -12.04 10.71
N THR A 102 -2.36 -13.37 10.75
CA THR A 102 -2.31 -14.23 9.54
C THR A 102 -3.63 -14.34 8.76
N ALA A 103 -4.73 -13.80 9.29
CA ALA A 103 -6.03 -13.79 8.63
C ALA A 103 -6.21 -12.66 7.60
N LEU A 104 -5.27 -11.70 7.54
CA LEU A 104 -5.37 -10.54 6.66
C LEU A 104 -5.40 -10.92 5.18
N THR A 105 -6.37 -10.35 4.49
CA THR A 105 -6.54 -10.41 3.02
C THR A 105 -6.32 -9.04 2.39
N LYS A 106 -6.49 -7.97 3.17
CA LYS A 106 -6.19 -6.60 2.77
C LYS A 106 -5.38 -5.89 3.86
N LEU A 107 -4.33 -5.21 3.42
CA LEU A 107 -3.50 -4.35 4.25
C LEU A 107 -3.26 -3.04 3.51
N VAL A 108 -3.64 -1.93 4.13
CA VAL A 108 -3.23 -0.58 3.74
C VAL A 108 -2.41 -0.03 4.89
N LEU A 109 -1.14 0.28 4.65
CA LEU A 109 -0.24 0.79 5.67
C LEU A 109 0.47 2.03 5.12
N ASP A 110 0.08 3.18 5.64
CA ASP A 110 0.77 4.43 5.40
C ASP A 110 1.72 4.71 6.58
N VAL A 111 3.02 4.66 6.32
CA VAL A 111 4.04 4.85 7.34
C VAL A 111 4.37 6.35 7.41
N PRO A 112 4.13 7.00 8.56
CA PRO A 112 4.40 8.43 8.71
C PRO A 112 5.90 8.71 8.54
N GLY A 113 6.23 9.80 7.84
CA GLY A 113 7.60 10.17 7.53
C GLY A 113 8.46 10.42 8.77
N GLN A 114 9.64 9.80 8.80
CA GLN A 114 10.55 9.85 9.95
C GLN A 114 11.57 10.97 9.73
N GLY A 115 11.18 12.22 10.02
CA GLY A 115 11.99 13.41 9.75
C GLY A 115 13.52 13.23 9.82
N SER A 116 14.18 13.41 8.68
CA SER A 116 15.62 13.67 8.48
C SER A 116 16.62 12.92 9.38
N PHE A 117 16.78 11.60 9.20
CA PHE A 117 18.06 10.89 9.46
C PHE A 117 18.21 9.72 8.47
N GLY A 118 19.08 9.91 7.46
CA GLY A 118 19.12 9.16 6.20
C GLY A 118 19.67 7.72 6.22
N LEU A 119 19.44 6.96 7.29
CA LEU A 119 19.74 5.51 7.38
C LEU A 119 18.64 4.71 8.11
N ASP A 120 17.86 5.35 9.00
CA ASP A 120 16.80 4.68 9.76
C ASP A 120 15.51 4.45 8.94
N GLU A 121 15.21 5.32 7.97
CA GLU A 121 14.05 5.18 7.07
C GLU A 121 14.17 3.92 6.18
N GLN A 122 15.39 3.59 5.74
CA GLN A 122 15.68 2.42 4.91
C GLN A 122 15.42 1.11 5.65
N GLN A 123 15.92 1.01 6.88
CA GLN A 123 15.72 -0.17 7.71
C GLN A 123 14.26 -0.28 8.14
N ALA A 124 13.57 0.84 8.39
CA ALA A 124 12.14 0.81 8.70
C ALA A 124 11.29 0.22 7.55
N ALA A 125 11.56 0.61 6.30
CA ALA A 125 10.88 0.04 5.14
C ALA A 125 11.19 -1.45 4.96
N ALA A 126 12.45 -1.86 5.18
CA ALA A 126 12.84 -3.27 5.17
C ALA A 126 12.14 -4.05 6.29
N ASP A 127 12.10 -3.51 7.51
CA ASP A 127 11.46 -4.12 8.68
C ASP A 127 9.95 -4.31 8.44
N VAL A 128 9.29 -3.31 7.81
CA VAL A 128 7.88 -3.41 7.38
C VAL A 128 7.70 -4.55 6.38
N CYS A 129 8.48 -4.56 5.30
CA CYS A 129 8.38 -5.57 4.26
C CYS A 129 8.63 -6.98 4.85
N ALA A 130 9.69 -7.14 5.65
CA ALA A 130 10.03 -8.39 6.32
C ALA A 130 8.95 -8.85 7.30
N GLY A 131 8.26 -7.92 7.97
CA GLY A 131 7.17 -8.24 8.89
C GLY A 131 5.91 -8.77 8.19
N ILE A 132 5.68 -8.42 6.92
CA ILE A 132 4.45 -8.77 6.21
C ILE A 132 4.60 -9.94 5.21
N ILE A 133 5.82 -10.41 4.91
CA ILE A 133 6.02 -11.51 3.96
C ILE A 133 5.31 -12.82 4.36
N GLY A 134 5.06 -13.01 5.66
CA GLY A 134 4.33 -14.18 6.18
C GLY A 134 2.82 -14.14 5.91
N LEU A 135 2.28 -13.00 5.48
CA LEU A 135 0.84 -12.79 5.25
C LEU A 135 0.41 -13.31 3.88
N THR A 136 0.59 -14.61 3.65
CA THR A 136 0.37 -15.28 2.35
C THR A 136 -1.08 -15.24 1.85
N ARG A 137 -2.04 -14.88 2.71
CA ARG A 137 -3.46 -14.69 2.35
C ARG A 137 -3.76 -13.31 1.76
N LEU A 138 -2.80 -12.38 1.78
CA LEU A 138 -2.99 -11.04 1.23
C LEU A 138 -3.32 -11.10 -0.26
N LYS A 139 -4.39 -10.38 -0.60
CA LYS A 139 -4.85 -10.11 -1.96
C LYS A 139 -4.69 -8.64 -2.33
N HIS A 140 -4.73 -7.76 -1.33
CA HIS A 140 -4.59 -6.32 -1.49
C HIS A 140 -3.53 -5.80 -0.53
N LEU A 141 -2.51 -5.15 -1.08
CA LEU A 141 -1.44 -4.51 -0.34
C LEU A 141 -1.24 -3.08 -0.87
N GLU A 142 -1.40 -2.10 0.00
CA GLU A 142 -1.02 -0.71 -0.24
C GLU A 142 0.01 -0.31 0.82
N LEU A 143 1.20 0.10 0.39
CA LEU A 143 2.25 0.59 1.27
C LEU A 143 2.62 2.02 0.87
N GLY A 144 2.14 2.97 1.67
CA GLY A 144 2.61 4.35 1.63
C GLY A 144 3.90 4.44 2.43
N LEU A 145 5.02 4.65 1.75
CA LEU A 145 6.28 4.97 2.40
C LEU A 145 6.55 6.43 2.09
N HIS A 146 6.26 7.34 3.02
CA HIS A 146 6.56 8.77 2.87
C HIS A 146 7.97 9.08 3.38
N PRO A 147 9.04 9.04 2.56
CA PRO A 147 10.30 9.60 2.98
C PRO A 147 10.17 11.12 3.14
N SER A 148 10.93 11.64 4.10
CA SER A 148 11.04 13.09 4.31
C SER A 148 11.63 13.74 3.05
N ALA A 149 10.82 14.43 2.24
CA ALA A 149 11.27 15.07 1.02
C ALA A 149 12.46 16.01 1.31
N ARG A 150 13.62 15.74 0.68
CA ARG A 150 14.70 16.74 0.63
C ARG A 150 14.27 17.85 -0.32
N HIS A 151 14.36 19.10 0.11
CA HIS A 151 14.01 20.28 -0.69
C HIS A 151 15.00 20.58 -1.84
N ASP A 152 16.03 19.75 -2.04
CA ASP A 152 17.15 20.01 -2.95
C ASP A 152 16.99 19.41 -4.36
N GLY A 153 15.84 18.80 -4.67
CA GLY A 153 15.53 18.30 -6.02
C GLY A 153 16.41 17.13 -6.48
N ARG A 154 17.30 16.63 -5.62
CA ARG A 154 18.09 15.42 -5.86
C ARG A 154 17.32 14.26 -5.24
N ALA A 155 16.86 13.32 -6.08
CA ALA A 155 16.37 12.04 -5.58
C ALA A 155 17.43 11.50 -4.60
N PRO A 156 17.09 11.20 -3.34
CA PRO A 156 18.07 10.64 -2.43
C PRO A 156 18.59 9.37 -3.08
N ALA A 157 19.88 9.38 -3.44
CA ALA A 157 20.57 8.16 -3.76
C ALA A 157 20.42 7.26 -2.53
N VAL A 158 20.06 6.00 -2.78
CA VAL A 158 20.10 4.85 -1.87
C VAL A 158 18.74 4.39 -1.31
N VAL A 159 18.17 3.44 -2.07
CA VAL A 159 17.71 2.09 -1.65
C VAL A 159 16.42 1.99 -0.81
N ALA A 160 15.36 1.47 -1.45
CA ALA A 160 14.32 0.72 -0.76
C ALA A 160 14.93 -0.38 0.10
N GLY A 161 14.62 -0.39 1.39
CA GLY A 161 14.57 -1.64 2.15
C GLY A 161 13.79 -2.67 1.34
N ASP A 162 14.34 -3.87 1.19
CA ASP A 162 14.13 -4.76 0.04
C ASP A 162 12.66 -5.04 -0.33
N VAL A 163 12.04 -4.15 -1.12
CA VAL A 163 10.67 -4.31 -1.66
C VAL A 163 10.57 -5.59 -2.50
N CYS A 164 11.69 -6.16 -2.98
CA CYS A 164 11.67 -7.46 -3.64
C CYS A 164 11.23 -8.58 -2.69
N MET A 165 11.30 -8.40 -1.37
CA MET A 165 10.72 -9.35 -0.40
C MET A 165 9.21 -9.55 -0.61
N LEU A 166 8.50 -8.54 -1.14
CA LEU A 166 7.07 -8.65 -1.46
C LEU A 166 6.79 -9.67 -2.57
N THR A 167 7.81 -10.10 -3.33
CA THR A 167 7.67 -11.18 -4.32
C THR A 167 7.29 -12.53 -3.70
N ALA A 168 7.46 -12.70 -2.38
CA ALA A 168 6.96 -13.86 -1.64
C ALA A 168 5.42 -13.90 -1.60
N LEU A 169 4.74 -12.75 -1.70
CA LEU A 169 3.29 -12.61 -1.66
C LEU A 169 2.66 -12.86 -3.05
N THR A 170 2.96 -14.02 -3.65
CA THR A 170 2.54 -14.38 -5.02
C THR A 170 1.03 -14.40 -5.25
N GLY A 171 0.25 -14.46 -4.17
CA GLY A 171 -1.22 -14.40 -4.19
C GLY A 171 -1.81 -13.00 -4.36
N LEU A 172 -1.00 -11.94 -4.39
CA LEU A 172 -1.46 -10.56 -4.52
C LEU A 172 -2.18 -10.30 -5.86
N THR A 173 -3.32 -9.65 -5.77
CA THR A 173 -4.12 -9.17 -6.91
C THR A 173 -4.11 -7.65 -7.04
N HIS A 174 -3.76 -6.95 -5.95
CA HIS A 174 -3.68 -5.50 -5.89
C HIS A 174 -2.42 -5.13 -5.12
N LEU A 175 -1.52 -4.42 -5.78
CA LEU A 175 -0.31 -3.86 -5.18
C LEU A 175 -0.24 -2.37 -5.48
N ALA A 176 -0.17 -1.55 -4.44
CA ALA A 176 0.04 -0.12 -4.57
C ALA A 176 1.23 0.31 -3.71
N LEU A 177 2.20 0.96 -4.35
CA LEU A 177 3.39 1.52 -3.72
C LEU A 177 3.47 3.03 -4.05
N PRO A 178 2.44 3.82 -3.69
CA PRO A 178 2.38 5.23 -4.09
C PRO A 178 3.51 6.02 -3.42
N HIS A 179 4.02 7.03 -4.12
CA HIS A 179 5.07 7.92 -3.61
C HIS A 179 6.38 7.18 -3.29
N GLY A 180 6.75 6.18 -4.10
CA GLY A 180 7.96 5.40 -3.88
C GLY A 180 9.27 6.20 -3.83
N HIS A 181 9.29 7.47 -4.28
CA HIS A 181 10.37 8.48 -4.15
C HIS A 181 11.81 7.95 -4.35
N GLY A 182 12.03 7.02 -5.28
CA GLY A 182 13.37 6.47 -5.56
C GLY A 182 13.63 5.06 -5.06
N SER A 183 12.69 4.50 -4.30
CA SER A 183 12.90 3.24 -3.59
C SER A 183 12.72 2.02 -4.50
N VAL A 184 11.75 2.02 -5.41
CA VAL A 184 11.51 0.87 -6.31
C VAL A 184 12.53 0.84 -7.45
N GLY A 185 12.48 1.82 -8.37
CA GLY A 185 13.32 1.83 -9.57
C GLY A 185 13.01 0.70 -10.57
N ASP A 186 13.66 0.70 -11.72
CA ASP A 186 13.42 -0.24 -12.82
C ASP A 186 13.59 -1.72 -12.41
N ASP A 187 14.70 -2.06 -11.76
CA ASP A 187 15.05 -3.45 -11.44
C ASP A 187 14.03 -4.10 -10.49
N ARG A 188 13.61 -3.39 -9.43
CA ARG A 188 12.65 -3.93 -8.47
C ARG A 188 11.24 -3.95 -9.05
N ALA A 189 10.86 -2.94 -9.83
CA ALA A 189 9.58 -2.94 -10.55
C ALA A 189 9.49 -4.14 -11.51
N ALA A 190 10.56 -4.42 -12.27
CA ALA A 190 10.67 -5.59 -13.13
C ALA A 190 10.56 -6.89 -12.32
N LYS A 191 11.28 -6.99 -11.18
CA LYS A 191 11.23 -8.16 -10.29
C LYS A 191 9.82 -8.42 -9.75
N LEU A 192 9.13 -7.37 -9.26
CA LEU A 192 7.75 -7.45 -8.79
C LEU A 192 6.81 -7.95 -9.89
N ALA A 193 6.89 -7.37 -11.10
CA ALA A 193 6.07 -7.77 -12.23
C ALA A 193 6.40 -9.20 -12.73
N CYS A 194 7.63 -9.66 -12.58
CA CYS A 194 8.02 -11.04 -12.90
C CYS A 194 7.46 -12.06 -11.90
N CYS A 195 7.34 -11.73 -10.62
CA CYS A 195 6.91 -12.68 -9.59
C CYS A 195 5.40 -12.61 -9.30
N LEU A 196 4.79 -11.44 -9.35
CA LEU A 196 3.40 -11.21 -8.93
C LEU A 196 2.43 -11.30 -10.12
N LYS A 197 2.37 -12.47 -10.76
CA LYS A 197 1.61 -12.68 -12.01
C LYS A 197 0.08 -12.63 -11.88
N GLN A 198 -0.45 -12.56 -10.66
CA GLN A 198 -1.89 -12.48 -10.37
C GLN A 198 -2.41 -11.04 -10.23
N LEU A 199 -1.54 -10.03 -10.40
CA LEU A 199 -1.93 -8.63 -10.25
C LEU A 199 -2.98 -8.20 -11.29
N CYS A 200 -4.07 -7.67 -10.76
CA CYS A 200 -5.15 -6.98 -11.48
C CYS A 200 -5.03 -5.46 -11.34
N HIS A 201 -4.34 -4.98 -10.31
CA HIS A 201 -4.06 -3.57 -10.06
C HIS A 201 -2.60 -3.39 -9.63
N LEU A 202 -1.89 -2.46 -10.26
CA LEU A 202 -0.53 -2.09 -9.93
C LEU A 202 -0.40 -0.57 -9.92
N ASN A 203 -0.03 0.00 -8.77
CA ASN A 203 0.34 1.41 -8.65
C ASN A 203 1.84 1.53 -8.31
N LEU A 204 2.58 2.18 -9.20
CA LEU A 204 3.99 2.53 -9.07
C LEU A 204 4.21 4.03 -9.32
N ASP A 205 3.27 4.86 -8.86
CA ASP A 205 3.36 6.32 -8.98
C ASP A 205 4.58 6.86 -8.22
N ALA A 206 5.32 7.73 -8.90
CA ALA A 206 6.54 8.34 -8.38
C ALA A 206 7.59 7.32 -7.85
N CYS A 207 7.70 6.15 -8.47
CA CYS A 207 8.63 5.08 -8.10
C CYS A 207 10.05 5.24 -8.66
N CYS A 208 10.35 6.37 -9.33
CA CYS A 208 11.62 6.62 -10.04
C CYS A 208 11.98 5.54 -11.06
N ILE A 209 10.99 5.06 -11.82
CA ILE A 209 11.25 4.30 -13.04
C ILE A 209 11.92 5.25 -14.03
N GLY A 210 13.19 4.96 -14.35
CA GLY A 210 14.06 5.83 -15.15
C GLY A 210 14.26 5.35 -16.58
N SER A 211 13.80 4.14 -16.91
CA SER A 211 13.88 3.56 -18.25
C SER A 211 12.62 2.77 -18.61
N MET A 212 12.58 2.21 -19.82
CA MET A 212 11.50 1.34 -20.27
C MET A 212 11.68 -0.13 -19.84
N VAL A 213 12.78 -0.48 -19.15
CA VAL A 213 13.17 -1.89 -18.89
C VAL A 213 12.10 -2.64 -18.10
N CYS A 214 11.47 -2.01 -17.11
CA CYS A 214 10.43 -2.66 -16.31
C CYS A 214 9.08 -2.75 -17.02
N LEU A 215 8.84 -1.95 -18.07
CA LEU A 215 7.56 -1.91 -18.79
C LEU A 215 7.30 -3.20 -19.57
N GLY A 216 8.34 -3.89 -20.05
CA GLY A 216 8.22 -5.22 -20.67
C GLY A 216 7.64 -6.27 -19.71
N PRO A 217 8.28 -6.52 -18.55
CA PRO A 217 7.73 -7.39 -17.50
C PRO A 217 6.35 -6.98 -17.00
N ILE A 218 6.07 -5.67 -16.87
CA ILE A 218 4.73 -5.18 -16.51
C ILE A 218 3.71 -5.55 -17.58
N ALA A 219 4.07 -5.43 -18.87
CA ALA A 219 3.22 -5.83 -19.99
C ALA A 219 2.89 -7.34 -20.03
N ASP A 220 3.63 -8.17 -19.29
CA ASP A 220 3.34 -9.60 -19.14
C ASP A 220 2.26 -9.90 -18.08
N LEU A 221 1.79 -8.90 -17.31
CA LEU A 221 0.73 -9.06 -16.32
C LEU A 221 -0.65 -9.12 -16.99
N GLN A 222 -0.98 -10.27 -17.59
CA GLN A 222 -2.18 -10.45 -18.42
C GLN A 222 -3.53 -10.24 -17.69
N GLN A 223 -3.52 -10.20 -16.35
CA GLN A 223 -4.70 -9.93 -15.54
C GLN A 223 -4.88 -8.44 -15.21
N LEU A 224 -3.93 -7.59 -15.57
CA LEU A 224 -3.90 -6.19 -15.15
C LEU A 224 -5.04 -5.40 -15.79
N THR A 225 -5.86 -4.79 -14.94
CA THR A 225 -6.99 -3.93 -15.30
C THR A 225 -6.73 -2.46 -14.98
N ALA A 226 -5.84 -2.18 -14.03
CA ALA A 226 -5.46 -0.83 -13.64
C ALA A 226 -3.95 -0.74 -13.43
N LEU A 227 -3.33 0.25 -14.09
CA LEU A 227 -1.90 0.54 -14.00
C LEU A 227 -1.70 2.04 -13.77
N HIS A 228 -0.99 2.38 -12.70
CA HIS A 228 -0.65 3.75 -12.36
C HIS A 228 0.88 3.89 -12.38
N LEU A 229 1.37 4.82 -13.21
CA LEU A 229 2.78 5.10 -13.48
C LEU A 229 3.02 6.62 -13.55
N ASP A 230 2.24 7.41 -12.82
CA ASP A 230 2.38 8.86 -12.77
C ASP A 230 3.78 9.25 -12.26
N SER A 231 4.31 10.37 -12.74
CA SER A 231 5.58 10.96 -12.24
C SER A 231 6.79 10.02 -12.28
N ASN A 232 6.93 9.24 -13.34
CA ASN A 232 8.05 8.35 -13.63
C ASN A 232 8.77 8.78 -14.93
N PRO A 233 9.96 9.40 -14.86
CA PRO A 233 10.63 10.00 -16.03
C PRO A 233 11.00 8.99 -17.13
N GLY A 234 11.14 7.70 -16.81
CA GLY A 234 11.42 6.63 -17.75
C GLY A 234 10.21 6.14 -18.55
N VAL A 235 9.00 6.60 -18.22
CA VAL A 235 7.79 6.29 -18.98
C VAL A 235 7.71 7.20 -20.19
N THR A 236 8.07 6.65 -21.34
CA THR A 236 8.09 7.35 -22.64
C THR A 236 6.95 6.89 -23.54
N GLN A 237 6.73 7.57 -24.66
CA GLN A 237 5.74 7.16 -25.66
C GLN A 237 6.04 5.75 -26.22
N GLN A 238 7.32 5.45 -26.47
CA GLN A 238 7.75 4.12 -26.88
C GLN A 238 7.48 3.08 -25.79
N GLY A 239 7.70 3.46 -24.53
CA GLY A 239 7.39 2.63 -23.36
C GLY A 239 5.90 2.28 -23.27
N LEU A 240 5.02 3.24 -23.53
CA LEU A 240 3.57 2.99 -23.58
C LEU A 240 3.20 1.94 -24.64
N MET A 241 3.87 1.94 -25.79
CA MET A 241 3.57 0.96 -26.84
C MET A 241 3.89 -0.48 -26.42
N LEU A 242 4.86 -0.69 -25.50
CA LEU A 242 5.12 -2.02 -24.93
C LEU A 242 3.93 -2.53 -24.08
N LEU A 243 3.20 -1.61 -23.44
CA LEU A 243 2.06 -1.93 -22.57
C LEU A 243 0.79 -2.31 -23.35
N THR A 244 0.78 -2.19 -24.69
CA THR A 244 -0.36 -2.62 -25.53
C THR A 244 -0.65 -4.12 -25.46
N ARG A 245 0.24 -4.91 -24.85
CA ARG A 245 0.04 -6.33 -24.56
C ARG A 245 -0.91 -6.58 -23.39
N LEU A 246 -1.25 -5.55 -22.61
CA LEU A 246 -2.17 -5.63 -21.47
C LEU A 246 -3.63 -5.64 -21.92
N SER A 247 -4.06 -6.69 -22.61
CA SER A 247 -5.39 -6.80 -23.25
C SER A 247 -6.60 -6.57 -22.33
N ARG A 248 -6.42 -6.63 -21.01
CA ARG A 248 -7.47 -6.41 -20.00
C ARG A 248 -7.42 -5.03 -19.34
N LEU A 249 -6.48 -4.16 -19.73
CA LEU A 249 -6.29 -2.85 -19.12
C LEU A 249 -7.51 -1.96 -19.36
N GLN A 250 -8.05 -1.40 -18.29
CA GLN A 250 -9.22 -0.50 -18.29
C GLN A 250 -8.85 0.89 -17.78
N ARG A 251 -7.80 0.99 -16.96
CA ARG A 251 -7.30 2.25 -16.41
C ARG A 251 -5.78 2.33 -16.56
N LEU A 252 -5.32 3.47 -17.09
CA LEU A 252 -3.92 3.82 -17.19
C LEU A 252 -3.74 5.27 -16.74
N ASP A 253 -2.99 5.47 -15.66
CA ASP A 253 -2.58 6.79 -15.19
C ASP A 253 -1.08 6.95 -15.48
N VAL A 254 -0.73 7.91 -16.34
CA VAL A 254 0.63 8.22 -16.81
C VAL A 254 0.89 9.73 -16.86
N CYS A 255 0.17 10.47 -16.02
CA CYS A 255 0.30 11.91 -15.87
C CYS A 255 1.69 12.28 -15.33
N ARG A 256 2.12 13.53 -15.62
CA ARG A 256 3.40 14.07 -15.14
C ARG A 256 4.64 13.28 -15.58
N ASN A 257 4.51 12.54 -16.69
CA ASN A 257 5.62 11.93 -17.41
C ASN A 257 5.99 12.86 -18.57
N ALA A 258 7.20 13.44 -18.54
CA ALA A 258 7.58 14.55 -19.43
C ALA A 258 7.48 14.22 -20.93
N GLU A 259 7.68 12.95 -21.31
CA GLU A 259 7.64 12.51 -22.70
C GLU A 259 6.25 12.01 -23.14
N VAL A 260 5.31 11.81 -22.23
CA VAL A 260 3.96 11.31 -22.55
C VAL A 260 3.03 12.47 -22.87
N THR A 261 2.50 12.48 -24.09
CA THR A 261 1.49 13.45 -24.54
C THR A 261 0.09 12.83 -24.55
N ASP A 262 -0.95 13.67 -24.50
CA ASP A 262 -2.33 13.22 -24.67
C ASP A 262 -2.55 12.47 -25.99
N ALA A 263 -1.83 12.85 -27.05
CA ALA A 263 -1.85 12.15 -28.33
C ALA A 263 -1.27 10.75 -28.22
N ALA A 264 -0.17 10.57 -27.49
CA ALA A 264 0.41 9.25 -27.24
C ALA A 264 -0.53 8.36 -26.42
N VAL A 265 -1.22 8.90 -25.41
CA VAL A 265 -2.22 8.16 -24.62
C VAL A 265 -3.42 7.74 -25.48
N LYS A 266 -3.93 8.64 -26.34
CA LYS A 266 -4.99 8.31 -27.30
C LYS A 266 -4.55 7.20 -28.26
N HIS A 267 -3.32 7.30 -28.79
CA HIS A 267 -2.76 6.30 -29.69
C HIS A 267 -2.61 4.94 -28.98
N PHE A 268 -2.13 4.92 -27.74
CA PHE A 268 -2.06 3.73 -26.91
C PHE A 268 -3.42 3.04 -26.78
N TRP A 269 -4.47 3.78 -26.40
CA TRP A 269 -5.81 3.21 -26.25
C TRP A 269 -6.40 2.70 -27.57
N SER A 270 -6.11 3.38 -28.69
CA SER A 270 -6.48 2.92 -30.02
C SER A 270 -5.77 1.62 -30.39
N ALA A 271 -4.47 1.50 -30.09
CA ALA A 271 -3.70 0.29 -30.39
C ALA A 271 -4.12 -0.89 -29.51
N LEU A 272 -4.39 -0.65 -28.23
CA LEU A 272 -4.82 -1.67 -27.28
C LEU A 272 -6.15 -2.32 -27.69
N HIS A 273 -7.13 -1.51 -28.12
CA HIS A 273 -8.46 -2.00 -28.52
C HIS A 273 -8.55 -2.35 -30.02
N GLY A 274 -7.67 -1.81 -30.86
CA GLY A 274 -7.66 -2.02 -32.31
C GLY A 274 -6.99 -3.31 -32.78
N GLY A 275 -6.24 -4.01 -31.91
CA GLY A 275 -5.52 -5.26 -32.25
C GLY A 275 -6.36 -6.54 -32.23
N GLY A 276 -7.68 -6.47 -32.01
CA GLY A 276 -8.58 -7.64 -31.87
C GLY A 276 -9.24 -8.12 -33.16
N GLY A 277 -8.83 -7.62 -34.33
CA GLY A 277 -9.43 -7.96 -35.62
C GLY A 277 -8.42 -8.48 -36.63
N VAL A 278 -7.94 -9.72 -36.46
CA VAL A 278 -7.50 -10.62 -37.54
C VAL A 278 -7.78 -12.06 -37.13
#